data_AF-A0A8A4TN84-F1
#
_entry.id   AF-A0A8A4TN84-F1
#
_cell.length_a   1.000
_cell.length_b   1.000
_cell.length_c   1.000
_cell.angle_alpha   90.00
_cell.angle_beta   90.00
_cell.angle_gamma   90.00
#
_symmetry.space_group_name_H-M   'P 1'
#
loop_
_entity.id
_entity.type
_entity.pdbx_description
1 polymer ?
#
loop_
_entity_poly.entity_id
_entity_poly.type
_entity_poly.pdbx_seq_one_letter_code
_entity_poly.pdbx_strand_id
1 'polypeptide(L)'
;MKRGTPGLNSLCREIESGYGFGQTAGRAYFVQYLPSLKCVNAFDVILFNMSEYSLRYVRDFLLSLPELWIHFSIHDWEKLFINVGPRPVLKWFDDSGKYADIYLLNKYVRVDALSFFVRLKDVPREDRENALDYFSRFEQLLRNDPLDFEDLDGEYFVSLVEIENLRAKLVNEGFSRFDMNEKAESEYIFGLRSLL
;
A
#
# COMPACT_ATOMS: atom_id res chain seq x y z
N MET A 1 1.04 -34.64 -15.76
CA MET A 1 1.83 -34.04 -14.66
C MET A 1 1.14 -32.76 -14.22
N LYS A 2 0.56 -32.71 -13.02
CA LYS A 2 0.11 -31.45 -12.42
C LYS A 2 1.38 -30.69 -12.03
N ARG A 3 1.68 -29.54 -12.66
CA ARG A 3 2.72 -28.64 -12.16
C ARG A 3 2.31 -28.27 -10.73
N GLY A 4 3.13 -28.61 -9.74
CA GLY A 4 2.88 -28.22 -8.36
C GLY A 4 2.77 -26.70 -8.29
N THR A 5 1.82 -26.20 -7.52
CA THR A 5 1.68 -24.75 -7.28
C THR A 5 3.04 -24.23 -6.78
N PRO A 6 3.65 -23.24 -7.44
CA PRO A 6 4.87 -22.62 -6.94
C PRO A 6 4.64 -22.13 -5.51
N GLY A 7 5.63 -22.29 -4.62
CA GLY A 7 5.56 -21.67 -3.30
C GLY A 7 5.44 -20.14 -3.43
N LEU A 8 4.80 -19.48 -2.47
CA LEU A 8 4.57 -18.02 -2.46
C LEU A 8 5.83 -17.24 -2.87
N ASN A 9 6.96 -17.53 -2.24
CA ASN A 9 8.23 -16.84 -2.49
C ASN A 9 8.71 -17.01 -3.94
N SER A 10 8.59 -18.21 -4.52
CA SER A 10 8.99 -18.44 -5.91
C SER A 10 8.08 -17.71 -6.89
N LEU A 11 6.77 -17.67 -6.63
CA LEU A 11 5.81 -16.97 -7.46
C LEU A 11 6.06 -15.45 -7.41
N CYS A 12 6.16 -14.87 -6.21
CA CYS A 12 6.39 -13.43 -6.07
C CYS A 12 7.73 -12.98 -6.68
N ARG A 13 8.80 -13.79 -6.56
CA ARG A 13 10.09 -13.50 -7.21
C ARG A 13 10.00 -13.54 -8.74
N GLU A 14 9.28 -14.52 -9.29
CA GLU A 14 9.07 -14.58 -10.74
C GLU A 14 8.35 -13.32 -11.24
N ILE A 15 7.29 -12.90 -10.54
CA ILE A 15 6.51 -11.71 -10.88
C ILE A 15 7.38 -10.45 -10.78
N GLU A 16 8.14 -10.27 -9.70
CA GLU A 16 8.98 -9.09 -9.54
C GLU A 16 10.11 -9.04 -10.57
N SER A 17 10.80 -10.15 -10.79
CA SER A 17 11.95 -10.18 -11.71
C SER A 17 11.57 -9.99 -13.18
N GLY A 18 10.32 -10.28 -13.56
CA GLY A 18 9.81 -9.97 -14.89
C GLY A 18 9.24 -8.55 -15.03
N TYR A 19 9.03 -7.82 -13.93
CA TYR A 19 8.41 -6.51 -13.95
C TYR A 19 9.31 -5.46 -14.61
N GLY A 20 8.75 -4.64 -15.51
CA GLY A 20 9.48 -3.56 -16.19
C GLY A 20 10.37 -4.01 -17.36
N PHE A 21 10.48 -5.32 -17.64
CA PHE A 21 11.12 -5.81 -18.86
C PHE A 21 10.15 -5.73 -20.04
N GLY A 22 10.65 -5.31 -21.22
CA GLY A 22 9.90 -5.40 -22.48
C GLY A 22 8.64 -4.52 -22.60
N GLN A 23 8.55 -3.41 -21.85
CA GLN A 23 7.37 -2.52 -21.77
C GLN A 23 6.10 -3.15 -21.19
N THR A 24 6.19 -4.31 -20.52
CA THR A 24 5.04 -4.88 -19.81
C THR A 24 5.03 -4.40 -18.36
N ALA A 25 4.17 -3.44 -18.06
CA ALA A 25 3.91 -2.91 -16.72
C ALA A 25 2.38 -2.78 -16.50
N GLY A 26 1.98 -2.39 -15.28
CA GLY A 26 0.58 -2.22 -14.92
C GLY A 26 -0.24 -3.52 -14.96
N ARG A 27 -1.56 -3.37 -14.98
CA ARG A 27 -2.53 -4.48 -14.88
C ARG A 27 -2.35 -5.55 -15.95
N ALA A 28 -2.02 -5.18 -17.19
CA ALA A 28 -1.76 -6.13 -18.26
C ALA A 28 -0.65 -7.13 -17.92
N TYR A 29 0.39 -6.69 -17.21
CA TYR A 29 1.47 -7.57 -16.76
C TYR A 29 1.05 -8.44 -15.58
N PHE A 30 0.44 -7.86 -14.54
CA PHE A 30 0.17 -8.59 -13.30
C PHE A 30 -1.02 -9.56 -13.40
N VAL A 31 -2.04 -9.25 -14.20
CA VAL A 31 -3.28 -10.03 -14.27
C VAL A 31 -3.05 -11.46 -14.76
N GLN A 32 -2.00 -11.72 -15.55
CA GLN A 32 -1.65 -13.07 -15.99
C GLN A 32 -1.29 -14.01 -14.82
N TYR A 33 -0.83 -13.44 -13.70
CA TYR A 33 -0.48 -14.18 -12.49
C TYR A 33 -1.64 -14.30 -11.49
N LEU A 34 -2.74 -13.57 -11.70
CA LEU A 34 -3.88 -13.55 -10.79
C LEU A 34 -4.46 -14.94 -10.49
N PRO A 35 -4.61 -15.89 -11.45
CA PRO A 35 -5.08 -17.24 -11.15
C PRO A 35 -4.17 -17.97 -10.14
N SER A 36 -2.85 -17.84 -10.27
CA SER A 36 -1.87 -18.43 -9.35
C SER A 36 -1.90 -17.75 -7.99
N LEU A 37 -2.00 -16.41 -7.96
CA LEU A 37 -2.06 -15.63 -6.72
C LEU A 37 -3.34 -15.94 -5.92
N LYS A 38 -4.48 -16.17 -6.59
CA LYS A 38 -5.74 -16.60 -5.95
C LYS A 38 -5.69 -17.99 -5.33
N CYS A 39 -4.67 -18.79 -5.66
CA CYS A 39 -4.44 -20.09 -5.00
C CYS A 39 -3.66 -19.94 -3.68
N VAL A 40 -3.21 -18.73 -3.35
CA VAL A 40 -2.52 -18.37 -2.12
C VAL A 40 -3.40 -17.39 -1.34
N ASN A 41 -3.21 -17.30 -0.02
CA ASN A 41 -3.90 -16.29 0.79
C ASN A 41 -3.47 -14.89 0.35
N ALA A 42 -4.44 -14.02 0.02
CA ALA A 42 -4.16 -12.67 -0.48
C ALA A 42 -3.43 -11.78 0.54
N PHE A 43 -3.72 -11.93 1.84
CA PHE A 43 -3.01 -11.24 2.91
C PHE A 43 -1.53 -11.62 2.92
N ASP A 44 -1.21 -12.92 2.83
CA ASP A 44 0.18 -13.40 2.81
C ASP A 44 0.93 -12.91 1.55
N VAL A 45 0.25 -12.88 0.41
CA VAL A 45 0.81 -12.33 -0.84
C VAL A 45 1.19 -10.86 -0.66
N ILE A 46 0.27 -10.04 -0.16
CA ILE A 46 0.50 -8.60 0.03
C ILE A 46 1.61 -8.37 1.05
N LEU A 47 1.53 -9.05 2.19
CA LEU A 47 2.52 -8.94 3.26
C LEU A 47 3.92 -9.30 2.78
N PHE A 48 4.05 -10.39 2.00
CA PHE A 48 5.33 -10.79 1.41
C PHE A 48 5.87 -9.70 0.47
N ASN A 49 5.06 -9.20 -0.46
CA ASN A 49 5.50 -8.19 -1.41
C ASN A 49 5.94 -6.90 -0.72
N MET A 50 5.18 -6.42 0.27
CA MET A 50 5.55 -5.24 1.07
C MET A 50 6.85 -5.44 1.84
N SER A 51 7.11 -6.66 2.33
CA SER A 51 8.30 -6.95 3.14
C SER A 51 9.59 -7.06 2.33
N GLU A 52 9.49 -7.52 1.08
CA GLU A 52 10.64 -7.93 0.28
C GLU A 52 11.03 -6.94 -0.83
N TYR A 53 10.08 -6.13 -1.30
CA TYR A 53 10.27 -5.34 -2.53
C TYR A 53 10.15 -3.84 -2.31
N SER A 54 10.52 -3.08 -3.35
CA SER A 54 10.52 -1.63 -3.30
C SER A 54 9.10 -1.04 -3.34
N LEU A 55 8.91 0.14 -2.76
CA LEU A 55 7.61 0.80 -2.73
C LEU A 55 7.07 1.04 -4.14
N ARG A 56 7.92 1.41 -5.11
CA ARG A 56 7.49 1.57 -6.50
C ARG A 56 6.87 0.29 -7.07
N TYR A 57 7.55 -0.85 -6.93
CA TYR A 57 7.04 -2.13 -7.42
C TYR A 57 5.75 -2.51 -6.69
N VAL A 58 5.75 -2.41 -5.35
CA VAL A 58 4.60 -2.82 -4.53
C VAL A 58 3.38 -1.94 -4.81
N ARG A 59 3.56 -0.63 -5.01
CA ARG A 59 2.49 0.27 -5.46
C ARG A 59 1.87 -0.25 -6.76
N ASP A 60 2.68 -0.47 -7.78
CA ASP A 60 2.19 -0.87 -9.10
C ASP A 60 1.50 -2.24 -9.02
N PHE A 61 2.05 -3.17 -8.25
CA PHE A 61 1.45 -4.48 -7.95
C PHE A 61 0.07 -4.34 -7.31
N LEU A 62 -0.07 -3.52 -6.25
CA LEU A 62 -1.32 -3.33 -5.54
C LEU A 62 -2.37 -2.65 -6.44
N LEU A 63 -2.00 -1.55 -7.09
CA LEU A 63 -2.91 -0.83 -7.99
C LEU A 63 -3.35 -1.68 -9.18
N SER A 64 -2.50 -2.61 -9.64
CA SER A 64 -2.82 -3.51 -10.75
C SER A 64 -3.72 -4.69 -10.37
N LEU A 65 -3.70 -5.12 -9.11
CA LEU A 65 -4.40 -6.30 -8.61
C LEU A 65 -5.35 -5.98 -7.44
N PRO A 66 -6.35 -5.10 -7.63
CA PRO A 66 -7.35 -4.80 -6.61
C PRO A 66 -8.09 -6.04 -6.09
N GLU A 67 -8.17 -7.11 -6.87
CA GLU A 67 -8.79 -8.38 -6.47
C GLU A 67 -8.18 -9.01 -5.21
N LEU A 68 -6.96 -8.59 -4.82
CA LEU A 68 -6.30 -9.08 -3.62
C LEU A 68 -6.68 -8.32 -2.35
N TRP A 69 -7.15 -7.07 -2.45
CA TRP A 69 -7.33 -6.19 -1.27
C TRP A 69 -8.59 -5.32 -1.28
N ILE A 70 -9.31 -5.20 -2.39
CA ILE A 70 -10.49 -4.30 -2.48
C ILE A 70 -11.61 -4.66 -1.49
N HIS A 71 -11.61 -5.90 -1.00
CA HIS A 71 -12.58 -6.38 -0.01
C HIS A 71 -12.07 -6.32 1.43
N PHE A 72 -10.83 -5.89 1.67
CA PHE A 72 -10.27 -5.77 3.02
C PHE A 72 -11.14 -4.84 3.86
N SER A 73 -11.42 -5.28 5.09
CA SER A 73 -12.02 -4.47 6.14
C SER A 73 -10.95 -3.64 6.85
N ILE A 74 -11.37 -2.72 7.70
CA ILE A 74 -10.48 -1.99 8.61
C ILE A 74 -9.58 -2.93 9.43
N HIS A 75 -10.10 -4.09 9.86
CA HIS A 75 -9.33 -5.07 10.63
C HIS A 75 -8.28 -5.80 9.78
N ASP A 76 -8.49 -5.96 8.49
CA ASP A 76 -7.49 -6.57 7.60
C ASP A 76 -6.33 -5.59 7.36
N TRP A 77 -6.63 -4.30 7.20
CA TRP A 77 -5.62 -3.24 7.14
C TRP A 77 -4.86 -3.09 8.47
N GLU A 78 -5.55 -3.13 9.61
CA GLU A 78 -4.94 -3.15 10.93
C GLU A 78 -3.97 -4.32 11.09
N LYS A 79 -4.37 -5.52 10.67
CA LYS A 79 -3.47 -6.68 10.66
C LYS A 79 -2.26 -6.46 9.77
N LEU A 80 -2.41 -5.87 8.57
CA LEU A 80 -1.26 -5.55 7.72
C LEU A 80 -0.32 -4.57 8.42
N PHE A 81 -0.87 -3.52 9.03
CA PHE A 81 -0.09 -2.51 9.75
C PHE A 81 0.82 -3.12 10.81
N ILE A 82 0.27 -4.07 11.57
CA ILE A 82 0.95 -4.79 12.65
C ILE A 82 2.00 -5.77 12.11
N ASN A 83 1.70 -6.49 11.02
CA ASN A 83 2.52 -7.63 10.57
C ASN A 83 3.63 -7.27 9.60
N VAL A 84 3.58 -6.14 8.90
CA VAL A 84 4.64 -5.72 7.95
C VAL A 84 5.91 -5.19 8.64
N GLY A 85 5.84 -4.98 9.97
CA GLY A 85 6.95 -4.52 10.80
C GLY A 85 8.19 -5.44 10.75
N PRO A 86 9.36 -4.96 11.21
CA PRO A 86 9.60 -3.58 11.65
C PRO A 86 9.60 -2.60 10.47
N ARG A 87 9.15 -1.37 10.72
CA ARG A 87 9.21 -0.26 9.75
C ARG A 87 10.65 0.25 9.69
N PRO A 88 11.26 0.37 8.51
CA PRO A 88 12.68 0.68 8.41
C PRO A 88 12.96 2.13 8.81
N VAL A 89 14.08 2.34 9.51
CA VAL A 89 14.60 3.67 9.82
C VAL A 89 14.95 4.38 8.52
N LEU A 90 14.49 5.63 8.39
CA LEU A 90 14.73 6.46 7.22
C LEU A 90 16.23 6.54 6.88
N LYS A 91 16.57 6.06 5.68
CA LYS A 91 17.87 6.27 5.03
C LYS A 91 17.71 7.21 3.83
N TRP A 92 18.82 7.79 3.36
CA TRP A 92 18.86 8.81 2.31
C TRP A 92 18.11 8.46 1.01
N PHE A 93 17.91 7.17 0.71
CA PHE A 93 17.25 6.67 -0.51
C PHE A 93 16.31 5.49 -0.23
N ASP A 94 15.58 5.50 0.89
CA ASP A 94 14.74 4.36 1.26
C ASP A 94 13.42 4.31 0.45
N ASP A 95 13.34 3.37 -0.48
CA ASP A 95 12.15 3.06 -1.30
C ASP A 95 11.51 1.76 -0.78
N SER A 96 11.13 1.73 0.50
CA SER A 96 10.66 0.49 1.14
C SER A 96 9.18 0.22 0.90
N GLY A 97 8.87 -0.94 0.31
CA GLY A 97 7.50 -1.44 0.14
C GLY A 97 6.75 -1.63 1.46
N LYS A 98 7.47 -1.63 2.58
CA LYS A 98 6.87 -1.70 3.91
C LYS A 98 6.02 -0.49 4.24
N TYR A 99 6.07 0.62 3.52
CA TYR A 99 5.18 1.77 3.70
C TYR A 99 4.01 1.82 2.70
N ALA A 100 3.86 0.79 1.86
CA ALA A 100 2.89 0.78 0.77
C ALA A 100 1.43 0.76 1.24
N ASP A 101 1.15 0.21 2.42
CA ASP A 101 -0.18 0.21 3.04
C ASP A 101 -0.65 1.63 3.36
N ILE A 102 0.15 2.40 4.10
CA ILE A 102 -0.12 3.79 4.46
C ILE A 102 -0.16 4.66 3.21
N TYR A 103 0.78 4.43 2.29
CA TYR A 103 0.85 5.15 1.01
C TYR A 103 -0.40 4.95 0.16
N LEU A 104 -0.78 3.70 -0.11
CA LEU A 104 -1.97 3.36 -0.89
C LEU A 104 -3.23 3.99 -0.28
N LEU A 105 -3.41 3.82 1.03
CA LEU A 105 -4.61 4.25 1.72
C LEU A 105 -4.74 5.78 1.84
N ASN A 106 -3.66 6.50 2.16
CA ASN A 106 -3.71 7.97 2.21
C ASN A 106 -3.84 8.58 0.82
N LYS A 107 -2.98 8.17 -0.11
CA LYS A 107 -2.87 8.86 -1.40
C LYS A 107 -3.97 8.50 -2.38
N TYR A 108 -4.21 7.19 -2.58
CA TYR A 108 -5.18 6.73 -3.58
C TYR A 108 -6.56 6.58 -2.96
N VAL A 109 -6.67 5.89 -1.82
CA VAL A 109 -7.97 5.65 -1.16
C VAL A 109 -8.46 6.86 -0.38
N ARG A 110 -7.60 7.85 -0.09
CA ARG A 110 -7.97 9.10 0.58
C ARG A 110 -8.65 8.90 1.93
N VAL A 111 -8.09 7.98 2.71
CA VAL A 111 -8.41 7.78 4.13
C VAL A 111 -7.17 8.03 4.99
N ASP A 112 -7.36 8.54 6.20
CA ASP A 112 -6.26 8.97 7.09
C ASP A 112 -5.60 7.75 7.76
N ALA A 113 -4.85 6.99 6.96
CA ALA A 113 -4.23 5.77 7.41
C ALA A 113 -2.98 6.02 8.26
N LEU A 114 -2.31 7.17 8.11
CA LEU A 114 -1.15 7.47 8.95
C LEU A 114 -1.59 7.84 10.38
N SER A 115 -2.63 8.66 10.55
CA SER A 115 -3.17 8.93 11.90
C SER A 115 -3.73 7.67 12.55
N PHE A 116 -4.44 6.85 11.77
CA PHE A 116 -4.95 5.57 12.26
C PHE A 116 -3.80 4.66 12.74
N PHE A 117 -2.78 4.47 11.91
CA PHE A 117 -1.57 3.69 12.24
C PHE A 117 -0.88 4.16 13.53
N VAL A 118 -0.68 5.47 13.69
CA VAL A 118 -0.03 6.06 14.87
C VAL A 118 -0.81 5.80 16.17
N ARG A 119 -2.14 5.65 16.10
CA ARG A 119 -3.01 5.40 17.25
C ARG A 119 -3.13 3.92 17.62
N LEU A 120 -2.67 3.00 16.76
CA LEU A 120 -2.71 1.56 17.03
C LEU A 120 -1.70 1.20 18.13
N LYS A 121 -2.22 0.71 19.26
CA LYS A 121 -1.40 0.35 20.42
C LYS A 121 -0.56 -0.92 20.20
N ASP A 122 -1.03 -1.80 19.32
CA ASP A 122 -0.36 -3.06 18.99
C ASP A 122 0.81 -2.85 18.03
N VAL A 123 0.93 -1.67 17.42
CA VAL A 123 2.10 -1.28 16.62
C VAL A 123 3.19 -0.74 17.56
N PRO A 124 4.43 -1.27 17.49
CA PRO A 124 5.55 -0.77 18.28
C PRO A 124 5.72 0.75 18.15
N ARG A 125 6.09 1.42 19.24
CA ARG A 125 6.33 2.87 19.22
C ARG A 125 7.39 3.25 18.18
N GLU A 126 8.47 2.48 18.09
CA GLU A 126 9.54 2.69 17.11
C GLU A 126 9.03 2.64 15.67
N ASP A 127 8.14 1.71 15.34
CA ASP A 127 7.54 1.62 14.00
C ASP A 127 6.68 2.86 13.67
N ARG A 128 6.00 3.41 14.67
CA ARG A 128 5.22 4.65 14.54
C ARG A 128 6.11 5.88 14.38
N GLU A 129 7.19 5.96 15.14
CA GLU A 129 8.20 7.02 15.01
C GLU A 129 8.86 6.97 13.62
N ASN A 130 9.29 5.79 13.16
CA ASN A 130 9.91 5.58 11.86
C ASN A 130 8.96 5.97 10.70
N ALA A 131 7.67 5.63 10.79
CA ALA A 131 6.69 6.05 9.79
C ALA A 131 6.52 7.57 9.75
N LEU A 132 6.44 8.24 10.90
CA LEU A 132 6.34 9.71 10.93
C LEU A 132 7.60 10.38 10.38
N ASP A 133 8.79 9.85 10.66
CA ASP A 133 10.04 10.33 10.07
C ASP A 133 10.07 10.13 8.56
N TYR A 134 9.66 8.95 8.09
CA TYR A 134 9.59 8.62 6.66
C TYR A 134 8.67 9.58 5.90
N PHE A 135 7.42 9.71 6.34
CA PHE A 135 6.45 10.57 5.66
C PHE A 135 6.72 12.06 5.86
N SER A 136 7.44 12.47 6.91
CA SER A 136 7.93 13.85 7.04
C SER A 136 8.99 14.19 5.99
N ARG A 137 9.74 13.21 5.52
CA ARG A 137 10.75 13.40 4.47
C ARG A 137 10.15 13.30 3.07
N PHE A 138 9.18 12.41 2.91
CA PHE A 138 8.53 12.10 1.65
C PHE A 138 7.06 12.51 1.66
N GLU A 139 6.77 13.75 2.06
CA GLU A 139 5.40 14.26 2.24
C GLU A 139 4.58 14.16 0.94
N GLN A 140 5.22 14.23 -0.23
CA GLN A 140 4.59 14.04 -1.54
C GLN A 140 3.92 12.67 -1.73
N LEU A 141 4.32 11.66 -0.93
CA LEU A 141 3.69 10.36 -0.93
C LEU A 141 2.31 10.38 -0.25
N LEU A 142 1.99 11.41 0.52
CA LEU A 142 0.66 11.61 1.11
C LEU A 142 -0.19 12.61 0.31
N ARG A 143 0.41 13.33 -0.66
CA ARG A 143 -0.27 14.36 -1.46
C ARG A 143 -1.19 13.78 -2.51
N ASN A 144 -2.34 14.43 -2.67
CA ASN A 144 -3.18 14.28 -3.84
C ASN A 144 -2.53 15.00 -5.03
N ASP A 145 -2.06 14.25 -6.02
CA ASP A 145 -1.63 14.79 -7.30
C ASP A 145 -2.61 14.32 -8.38
N PRO A 146 -3.32 15.22 -9.08
CA PRO A 146 -4.24 14.86 -10.16
C PRO A 146 -3.65 13.91 -11.20
N LEU A 147 -2.33 14.01 -11.49
CA LEU A 147 -1.66 13.15 -12.44
C LEU A 147 -1.64 11.67 -12.00
N ASP A 148 -1.57 11.41 -10.69
CA ASP A 148 -1.60 10.04 -10.16
C ASP A 148 -2.98 9.36 -10.35
N PHE A 149 -4.04 10.13 -10.60
CA PHE A 149 -5.40 9.62 -10.80
C PHE A 149 -5.74 9.37 -12.28
N GLU A 150 -4.94 9.88 -13.22
CA GLU A 150 -5.16 9.65 -14.66
C GLU A 150 -5.03 8.16 -15.02
N ASP A 151 -4.15 7.45 -14.32
CA ASP A 151 -3.89 6.02 -14.51
C ASP A 151 -4.92 5.10 -13.81
N LEU A 152 -5.87 5.63 -13.04
CA LEU A 152 -6.90 4.86 -12.31
C LEU A 152 -8.17 4.62 -13.15
N ASP A 153 -7.98 4.10 -14.35
CA ASP A 153 -9.00 3.95 -15.39
C ASP A 153 -9.68 2.55 -15.41
N GLY A 154 -9.15 1.57 -14.68
CA GLY A 154 -9.59 0.18 -14.72
C GLY A 154 -8.87 -0.68 -15.77
N GLU A 155 -8.10 -0.05 -16.67
CA GLU A 155 -7.31 -0.70 -17.72
C GLU A 155 -5.84 -0.79 -17.32
N TYR A 156 -5.21 0.32 -16.95
CA TYR A 156 -3.82 0.36 -16.50
C TYR A 156 -3.70 0.00 -15.01
N PHE A 157 -4.52 0.63 -14.16
CA PHE A 157 -4.66 0.31 -12.74
C PHE A 157 -6.14 0.16 -12.35
N VAL A 158 -6.40 -0.11 -11.06
CA VAL A 158 -7.73 -0.13 -10.44
C VAL A 158 -8.53 1.13 -10.78
N SER A 159 -9.83 0.97 -11.02
CA SER A 159 -10.67 2.10 -11.40
C SER A 159 -10.93 3.04 -10.21
N LEU A 160 -11.07 4.33 -10.50
CA LEU A 160 -11.46 5.33 -9.50
C LEU A 160 -12.78 4.95 -8.80
N VAL A 161 -13.73 4.33 -9.52
CA VAL A 161 -15.01 3.88 -8.94
C VAL A 161 -14.79 2.83 -7.85
N GLU A 162 -13.89 1.88 -8.06
CA GLU A 162 -13.56 0.86 -7.04
C GLU A 162 -12.88 1.50 -5.82
N ILE A 163 -11.94 2.41 -6.05
CA ILE A 163 -11.28 3.18 -4.98
C ILE A 163 -12.30 3.97 -4.14
N GLU A 164 -13.25 4.63 -4.80
CA GLU A 164 -14.31 5.40 -4.15
C GLU A 164 -15.24 4.52 -3.30
N ASN A 165 -15.60 3.34 -3.81
CA ASN A 165 -16.39 2.37 -3.07
C ASN A 165 -15.65 1.85 -1.83
N LEU A 166 -14.35 1.52 -1.96
CA LEU A 166 -13.53 1.13 -0.83
C LEU A 166 -13.42 2.26 0.20
N ARG A 167 -13.18 3.50 -0.25
CA ARG A 167 -13.11 4.66 0.62
C ARG A 167 -14.38 4.82 1.44
N ALA A 168 -15.55 4.76 0.80
CA ALA A 168 -16.84 4.87 1.49
C ALA A 168 -17.01 3.77 2.54
N LYS A 169 -16.64 2.53 2.20
CA LYS A 169 -16.63 1.40 3.15
C LYS A 169 -15.72 1.68 4.35
N LEU A 170 -14.45 1.99 4.13
CA LEU A 170 -13.47 2.19 5.18
C LEU A 170 -13.80 3.37 6.11
N VAL A 171 -14.39 4.44 5.55
CA VAL A 171 -14.89 5.57 6.36
C VAL A 171 -16.03 5.12 7.28
N ASN A 172 -16.97 4.32 6.77
CA ASN A 172 -18.05 3.77 7.59
C ASN A 172 -17.54 2.78 8.66
N GLU A 173 -16.39 2.15 8.44
CA GLU A 173 -15.76 1.22 9.38
C GLU A 173 -14.86 1.91 10.41
N GLY A 174 -14.56 3.21 10.26
CA GLY A 174 -13.90 4.02 11.28
C GLY A 174 -12.67 4.82 10.83
N PHE A 175 -12.24 4.70 9.58
CA PHE A 175 -11.23 5.62 9.05
C PHE A 175 -11.80 7.04 8.91
N SER A 176 -10.95 8.04 9.14
CA SER A 176 -11.29 9.42 8.77
C SER A 176 -11.02 9.65 7.28
N ARG A 177 -11.79 10.54 6.65
CA ARG A 177 -11.47 11.01 5.30
C ARG A 177 -10.18 11.81 5.32
N PHE A 178 -9.43 11.71 4.23
CA PHE A 178 -8.17 12.43 4.07
C PHE A 178 -8.17 13.27 2.79
N ASP A 179 -7.84 14.54 2.95
CA ASP A 179 -7.64 15.45 1.84
C ASP A 179 -6.55 16.43 2.23
N MET A 180 -5.36 16.23 1.68
CA MET A 180 -4.18 17.03 2.01
C MET A 180 -3.72 17.82 0.79
N ASN A 181 -3.64 19.14 0.97
CA ASN A 181 -3.02 20.06 0.04
C ASN A 181 -1.68 20.55 0.59
N GLU A 182 -0.85 21.14 -0.27
CA GLU A 182 0.56 21.47 -0.02
C GLU A 182 0.85 22.29 1.26
N LYS A 183 -0.15 23.00 1.81
CA LYS A 183 0.04 23.88 2.99
C LYS A 183 -0.16 23.18 4.34
N ALA A 184 -0.72 21.97 4.39
CA ALA A 184 -1.18 21.34 5.64
C ALA A 184 -0.27 20.22 6.19
N GLU A 185 0.83 19.90 5.50
CA GLU A 185 1.55 18.62 5.68
C GLU A 185 2.45 18.57 6.91
N SER A 186 3.36 19.53 7.04
CA SER A 186 4.26 19.55 8.18
C SER A 186 3.50 19.78 9.50
N GLU A 187 2.40 20.54 9.47
CA GLU A 187 1.49 20.71 10.61
C GLU A 187 0.77 19.40 10.96
N TYR A 188 0.30 18.67 9.95
CA TYR A 188 -0.35 17.37 10.15
C TYR A 188 0.60 16.36 10.79
N ILE A 189 1.81 16.17 10.24
CA ILE A 189 2.79 15.22 10.79
C ILE A 189 3.26 15.65 12.17
N PHE A 190 3.51 16.95 12.38
CA PHE A 190 3.84 17.49 13.71
C PHE A 190 2.72 17.23 14.72
N GLY A 191 1.46 17.41 14.32
CA GLY A 191 0.29 17.09 15.12
C GLY A 191 0.24 15.61 15.51
N LEU A 192 0.57 14.69 14.60
CA LEU A 192 0.60 13.26 14.91
C LEU A 192 1.70 12.87 15.90
N ARG A 193 2.85 13.56 15.90
CA ARG A 193 3.92 13.29 16.89
C ARG A 193 3.46 13.54 18.32
N SER A 194 2.49 14.42 18.53
CA SER A 194 1.91 14.64 19.87
C SER A 194 1.10 13.46 20.41
N LEU A 195 0.83 12.44 19.59
CA LEU A 195 0.08 11.24 19.95
C LEU A 195 0.96 10.06 20.41
N LEU A 196 2.29 10.21 20.35
CA LEU A 196 3.29 9.19 20.72
C LEU A 196 3.83 9.37 22.14
#